data_AF-A0A0S9N3V3-F1
#
_entry.id   AF-A0A0S9N3V3-F1
#
_cell.length_a   1.000
_cell.length_b   1.000
_cell.length_c   1.000
_cell.angle_alpha   90.00
_cell.angle_beta   90.00
_cell.angle_gamma   90.00
#
_symmetry.space_group_name_H-M   'P 1'
#
loop_
_entity.id
_entity.type
_entity.pdbx_description
1 polymer ?
#
loop_
_entity_poly.entity_id
_entity_poly.type
_entity_poly.pdbx_seq_one_letter_code
_entity_poly.pdbx_strand_id
1 'polypeptide(L)'
;MRASRRSLQHGVTLIELLVGLSLGLMTVAVALGALLVSRGVSGTVSDSSQMQQQAAHALRVIGLQLRQAGSIRLNLAYAIPAAAASTPQTFNAADPVAFDTGFSRATGTLGSAANFPLSVGYQNYTEQVSAGATAQSLLFDCQGRQPSATVIQSNFRLVKADGAATGDLRCTSADGTEQTVIGNVADFQVRYQLQGTGAGGAATVRLVDAATAAAAWPSVVAVEVCFELVGEAPLDTASASFVNCSGNSVAMGQRVHMVFRNTFQLRTQGVAR
;
A
#
# COMPACT_ATOMS: atom_id res chain seq x y z
N MET A 1 -45.46 -78.77 -8.57
CA MET A 1 -45.97 -77.46 -9.02
C MET A 1 -45.76 -76.44 -7.90
N ARG A 2 -44.90 -75.43 -8.09
CA ARG A 2 -44.68 -74.35 -7.10
C ARG A 2 -45.74 -73.28 -7.29
N ALA A 3 -46.54 -73.02 -6.26
CA ALA A 3 -47.54 -71.96 -6.27
C ALA A 3 -46.84 -70.59 -6.28
N SER A 4 -47.07 -69.81 -7.34
CA SER A 4 -46.66 -68.41 -7.42
C SER A 4 -47.48 -67.59 -6.42
N ARG A 5 -46.82 -66.97 -5.44
CA ARG A 5 -47.46 -65.99 -4.54
C ARG A 5 -47.74 -64.73 -5.36
N ARG A 6 -49.01 -64.40 -5.58
CA ARG A 6 -49.41 -63.09 -6.13
C ARG A 6 -49.06 -62.02 -5.09
N SER A 7 -48.12 -61.13 -5.40
CA SER A 7 -47.94 -59.90 -4.62
C SER A 7 -49.13 -58.98 -4.87
N LEU A 8 -49.85 -58.63 -3.81
CA LEU A 8 -50.85 -57.58 -3.85
C LEU A 8 -50.14 -56.25 -4.15
N GLN A 9 -50.41 -55.65 -5.32
CA GLN A 9 -49.99 -54.28 -5.62
C GLN A 9 -50.70 -53.36 -4.63
N HIS A 10 -49.94 -52.85 -3.65
CA HIS A 10 -50.40 -51.75 -2.81
C HIS A 10 -50.19 -50.47 -3.61
N GLY A 11 -51.28 -49.92 -4.15
CA GLY A 11 -51.25 -48.62 -4.80
C GLY A 11 -50.90 -47.54 -3.78
N VAL A 12 -49.93 -46.69 -4.12
CA VAL A 12 -49.58 -45.53 -3.30
C VAL A 12 -50.75 -44.56 -3.28
N THR A 13 -51.13 -44.08 -2.10
CA THR A 13 -52.26 -43.15 -1.97
C THR A 13 -51.87 -41.75 -2.44
N LEU A 14 -52.81 -41.01 -3.03
CA LEU A 14 -52.59 -39.61 -3.47
C LEU A 14 -51.99 -38.74 -2.35
N ILE A 15 -52.42 -38.98 -1.11
CA ILE A 15 -51.97 -38.24 0.07
C ILE A 15 -50.50 -38.51 0.40
N GLU A 16 -50.03 -39.74 0.24
CA GLU A 16 -48.63 -40.12 0.50
C GLU A 16 -47.69 -39.49 -0.53
N LEU A 17 -48.13 -39.38 -1.78
CA LEU A 17 -47.42 -38.66 -2.83
C LEU A 17 -47.39 -37.14 -2.57
N LEU A 18 -48.50 -36.55 -2.13
CA LEU A 18 -48.56 -35.12 -1.78
C LEU A 18 -47.67 -34.78 -0.57
N VAL A 19 -47.61 -35.64 0.44
CA VAL A 19 -46.72 -35.47 1.60
C VAL A 19 -45.25 -35.64 1.20
N GLY A 20 -44.93 -36.63 0.36
CA GLY A 20 -43.57 -36.80 -0.16
C GLY A 20 -43.10 -35.59 -0.97
N LEU A 21 -43.97 -35.06 -1.84
CA LEU A 21 -43.68 -33.86 -2.63
C LEU A 21 -43.51 -32.62 -1.75
N SER A 22 -44.36 -32.42 -0.74
CA SER A 22 -44.29 -31.24 0.12
C SER A 22 -43.01 -31.23 0.97
N LEU A 23 -42.63 -32.37 1.54
CA LEU A 23 -41.36 -32.52 2.27
C LEU A 23 -40.16 -32.34 1.32
N GLY A 24 -40.22 -32.92 0.11
CA GLY A 24 -39.19 -32.74 -0.91
C GLY A 24 -38.97 -31.27 -1.27
N LEU A 25 -40.05 -30.54 -1.55
CA LEU A 25 -39.98 -29.10 -1.87
C LEU A 25 -39.47 -28.27 -0.70
N MET A 26 -39.86 -28.60 0.54
CA MET A 26 -39.39 -27.89 1.73
C MET A 26 -37.88 -28.07 1.94
N THR A 27 -37.35 -29.30 1.75
CA THR A 27 -35.91 -29.53 1.84
C THR A 27 -35.12 -28.79 0.76
N VAL A 28 -35.62 -28.76 -0.48
CA VAL A 28 -35.00 -28.00 -1.58
C VAL A 28 -35.02 -26.50 -1.28
N ALA A 29 -36.13 -25.95 -0.78
CA ALA A 29 -36.23 -24.54 -0.41
C ALA A 29 -35.21 -24.16 0.68
N VAL A 30 -35.07 -24.99 1.71
CA VAL A 30 -34.08 -24.80 2.77
C VAL A 30 -32.66 -24.88 2.22
N ALA A 31 -32.35 -25.86 1.36
CA ALA A 31 -31.04 -26.01 0.74
C ALA A 31 -30.66 -24.81 -0.13
N LEU A 32 -31.60 -24.30 -0.94
CA LEU A 32 -31.40 -23.10 -1.75
C LEU A 32 -31.21 -21.86 -0.88
N GLY A 33 -31.99 -21.70 0.20
CA GLY A 33 -31.83 -20.61 1.16
C GLY A 33 -30.45 -20.60 1.80
N ALA A 34 -29.98 -21.76 2.28
CA ALA A 34 -28.65 -21.91 2.87
C ALA A 34 -27.53 -21.60 1.86
N LEU A 35 -27.69 -22.03 0.60
CA LEU A 35 -26.72 -21.74 -0.46
C LEU A 35 -26.61 -20.24 -0.76
N LEU A 36 -27.74 -19.53 -0.82
CA LEU A 36 -27.75 -18.08 -1.07
C LEU A 36 -27.05 -17.30 0.04
N VAL A 37 -27.32 -17.64 1.30
CA VAL A 37 -26.64 -17.04 2.47
C VAL A 37 -25.14 -17.33 2.42
N SER A 38 -24.75 -18.59 2.16
CA SER A 38 -23.35 -18.99 2.07
C SER A 38 -22.58 -18.23 0.98
N ARG A 39 -23.21 -18.03 -0.19
CA ARG A 39 -22.61 -17.24 -1.29
C ARG A 39 -22.46 -15.76 -0.93
N GLY A 40 -23.44 -15.16 -0.24
CA GLY A 40 -23.33 -13.78 0.24
C GLY A 40 -22.16 -13.59 1.21
N VAL A 41 -22.06 -14.48 2.21
CA VAL A 41 -20.94 -14.46 3.17
C VAL A 41 -19.61 -14.67 2.46
N SER A 42 -19.53 -15.65 1.55
CA SER A 42 -18.29 -15.93 0.80
C SER A 42 -17.83 -14.73 -0.04
N GLY A 43 -18.77 -14.00 -0.65
CA GLY A 43 -18.47 -12.78 -1.41
C GLY A 43 -17.84 -11.69 -0.54
N THR A 44 -18.43 -11.41 0.63
CA THR A 44 -17.93 -10.39 1.56
C THR A 44 -16.57 -10.74 2.16
N VAL A 45 -16.33 -12.03 2.47
CA VAL A 45 -15.03 -12.54 2.94
C VAL A 45 -13.97 -12.42 1.84
N SER A 46 -14.33 -12.74 0.60
CA SER A 46 -13.43 -12.58 -0.56
C SER A 46 -13.06 -11.11 -0.78
N ASP A 47 -14.03 -10.20 -0.69
CA ASP A 47 -13.84 -8.76 -0.84
C ASP A 47 -12.92 -8.19 0.26
N SER A 48 -13.15 -8.60 1.52
CA SER A 48 -12.26 -8.28 2.65
C SER A 48 -10.83 -8.78 2.42
N SER A 49 -10.67 -10.00 1.91
CA SER A 49 -9.35 -10.58 1.61
C SER A 49 -8.65 -9.80 0.49
N GLN A 50 -9.39 -9.43 -0.56
CA GLN A 50 -8.87 -8.64 -1.67
C GLN A 50 -8.44 -7.24 -1.21
N MET A 51 -9.22 -6.58 -0.34
CA MET A 51 -8.85 -5.29 0.24
C MET A 51 -7.56 -5.38 1.07
N GLN A 52 -7.39 -6.44 1.88
CA GLN A 52 -6.16 -6.66 2.63
C GLN A 52 -4.95 -6.90 1.71
N GLN A 53 -5.11 -7.66 0.63
CA GLN A 53 -4.04 -7.87 -0.35
C GLN A 53 -3.65 -6.58 -1.07
N GLN A 54 -4.63 -5.78 -1.48
CA GLN A 54 -4.40 -4.45 -2.05
C GLN A 54 -3.66 -3.55 -1.06
N ALA A 55 -4.14 -3.49 0.18
CA ALA A 55 -3.49 -2.67 1.21
C ALA A 55 -2.05 -3.11 1.48
N ALA A 56 -1.78 -4.41 1.59
CA ALA A 56 -0.44 -4.94 1.75
C ALA A 56 0.47 -4.60 0.56
N HIS A 57 -0.06 -4.66 -0.66
CA HIS A 57 0.66 -4.24 -1.87
C HIS A 57 1.02 -2.75 -1.84
N ALA A 58 0.06 -1.87 -1.59
CA ALA A 58 0.30 -0.42 -1.54
C ALA A 58 1.28 -0.04 -0.42
N LEU A 59 1.11 -0.57 0.79
CA LEU A 59 2.04 -0.33 1.90
C LEU A 59 3.45 -0.84 1.58
N ARG A 60 3.57 -1.95 0.84
CA ARG A 60 4.87 -2.46 0.38
C ARG A 60 5.51 -1.50 -0.62
N VAL A 61 4.78 -1.07 -1.65
CA VAL A 61 5.29 -0.15 -2.69
C VAL A 61 5.73 1.17 -2.06
N ILE A 62 4.87 1.80 -1.27
CA ILE A 62 5.16 3.06 -0.58
C ILE A 62 6.32 2.88 0.41
N GLY A 63 6.33 1.78 1.18
CA GLY A 63 7.38 1.48 2.14
C GLY A 63 8.73 1.16 1.50
N LEU A 64 8.79 0.64 0.28
CA LEU A 64 10.04 0.47 -0.46
C LEU A 64 10.67 1.83 -0.78
N GLN A 65 9.86 2.80 -1.19
CA GLN A 65 10.33 4.16 -1.50
C GLN A 65 10.72 4.92 -0.23
N LEU A 66 9.87 4.92 0.81
CA LEU A 66 10.13 5.64 2.06
C LEU A 66 11.36 5.13 2.80
N ARG A 67 11.68 3.83 2.70
CA ARG A 67 12.91 3.28 3.31
C ARG A 67 14.19 3.74 2.60
N GLN A 68 14.10 4.14 1.33
CA GLN A 68 15.21 4.70 0.56
C GLN A 68 15.26 6.23 0.61
N ALA A 69 14.20 6.88 1.12
CA ALA A 69 14.07 8.34 1.14
C ALA A 69 15.35 9.03 1.61
N GLY A 70 15.87 9.89 0.75
CA GLY A 70 17.05 10.73 0.97
C GLY A 70 18.36 9.97 1.13
N SER A 71 18.42 8.70 0.72
CA SER A 71 19.69 8.00 0.58
C SER A 71 20.57 8.72 -0.43
N ILE A 72 21.87 8.70 -0.15
CA ILE A 72 22.92 9.30 -0.97
C ILE A 72 24.06 8.31 -1.09
N ARG A 73 24.79 8.38 -2.20
CA ARG A 73 25.89 7.48 -2.48
C ARG A 73 27.00 7.68 -1.46
N LEU A 74 27.47 6.58 -0.88
CA LEU A 74 28.74 6.56 -0.18
C LEU A 74 29.85 6.29 -1.21
N ASN A 75 30.77 7.23 -1.35
CA ASN A 75 31.99 7.03 -2.12
C ASN A 75 33.03 6.36 -1.23
N LEU A 76 33.37 5.11 -1.51
CA LEU A 76 34.29 4.30 -0.72
C LEU A 76 35.77 4.65 -0.95
N ALA A 77 36.10 5.43 -2.00
CA ALA A 77 37.47 5.79 -2.36
C ALA A 77 37.52 7.26 -2.81
N TYR A 78 37.12 8.18 -1.93
CA TYR A 78 36.93 9.60 -2.28
C TYR A 78 38.20 10.30 -2.77
N ALA A 79 39.37 9.90 -2.27
CA ALA A 79 40.65 10.47 -2.68
C ALA A 79 41.16 9.98 -4.05
N ILE A 80 40.51 8.97 -4.65
CA ILE A 80 40.90 8.43 -5.95
C ILE A 80 40.11 9.16 -7.05
N PRO A 81 40.80 9.81 -8.02
CA PRO A 81 40.13 10.50 -9.12
C PRO A 81 39.23 9.55 -9.93
N ALA A 82 38.05 10.01 -10.33
CA ALA A 82 37.06 9.22 -11.08
C ALA A 82 37.61 8.59 -12.39
N ALA A 83 38.64 9.19 -12.99
CA ALA A 83 39.32 8.65 -14.18
C ALA A 83 40.10 7.35 -13.91
N ALA A 84 40.48 7.08 -12.65
CA ALA A 84 41.14 5.84 -12.23
C ALA A 84 40.15 4.73 -11.81
N ALA A 85 38.85 5.02 -11.74
CA ALA A 85 37.79 4.11 -11.27
C ALA A 85 37.24 3.14 -12.34
N SER A 86 37.82 3.12 -13.55
CA SER A 86 37.43 2.25 -14.68
C SER A 86 38.03 0.84 -14.60
N THR A 87 38.92 0.58 -13.65
CA THR A 87 39.44 -0.76 -13.32
C THR A 87 38.78 -1.27 -12.04
N PRO A 88 38.63 -2.61 -11.84
CA PRO A 88 38.10 -3.17 -10.60
C PRO A 88 38.90 -2.61 -9.41
N GLN A 89 38.30 -1.70 -8.66
CA GLN A 89 38.99 -1.00 -7.59
C GLN A 89 39.22 -1.97 -6.45
N THR A 90 40.48 -2.15 -6.06
CA THR A 90 40.79 -2.75 -4.76
C THR A 90 40.59 -1.67 -3.72
N PHE A 91 39.44 -1.70 -3.05
CA PHE A 91 39.18 -0.77 -1.94
C PHE A 91 40.16 -1.05 -0.81
N ASN A 92 40.94 -0.05 -0.40
CA ASN A 92 41.74 -0.15 0.81
C ASN A 92 40.90 0.34 1.99
N ALA A 93 40.89 -0.40 3.10
CA ALA A 93 40.20 0.03 4.31
C ALA A 93 40.74 1.36 4.89
N ALA A 94 41.95 1.76 4.48
CA ALA A 94 42.55 3.05 4.84
C ALA A 94 42.08 4.22 3.95
N ASP A 95 41.38 3.97 2.84
CA ASP A 95 40.94 5.02 1.94
C ASP A 95 39.84 5.87 2.60
N PRO A 96 39.90 7.21 2.44
CA PRO A 96 38.86 8.07 2.98
C PRO A 96 37.54 7.84 2.24
N VAL A 97 36.47 7.64 3.03
CA VAL A 97 35.11 7.54 2.53
C VAL A 97 34.39 8.89 2.66
N ALA A 98 33.53 9.22 1.70
CA ALA A 98 32.74 10.44 1.76
C ALA A 98 31.37 10.23 1.14
N PHE A 99 30.36 10.92 1.66
CA PHE A 99 29.05 10.97 1.01
C PHE A 99 29.06 11.95 -0.16
N ASP A 100 28.36 11.60 -1.22
CA ASP A 100 28.15 12.49 -2.36
C ASP A 100 27.25 13.68 -1.98
N THR A 101 27.48 14.82 -2.63
CA THR A 101 26.75 16.08 -2.39
C THR A 101 25.79 16.42 -3.54
N GLY A 102 25.72 15.59 -4.59
CA GLY A 102 24.86 15.82 -5.76
C GLY A 102 23.35 15.81 -5.50
N PHE A 103 22.91 15.36 -4.31
CA PHE A 103 21.50 15.31 -3.92
C PHE A 103 21.23 16.16 -2.66
N SER A 104 20.40 17.20 -2.81
CA SER A 104 19.96 18.03 -1.69
C SER A 104 18.92 17.27 -0.86
N ARG A 105 19.35 16.67 0.26
CA ARG A 105 18.43 15.97 1.18
C ARG A 105 17.36 16.88 1.77
N ALA A 106 17.69 18.16 2.02
CA ALA A 106 16.76 19.11 2.64
C ALA A 106 15.51 19.38 1.78
N THR A 107 15.65 19.31 0.45
CA THR A 107 14.57 19.65 -0.49
C THR A 107 14.14 18.50 -1.38
N GLY A 108 14.95 17.44 -1.50
CA GLY A 108 14.71 16.31 -2.40
C GLY A 108 14.25 15.02 -1.72
N THR A 109 14.40 14.89 -0.39
CA THR A 109 14.07 13.63 0.33
C THR A 109 12.57 13.39 0.37
N LEU A 110 11.83 14.40 0.79
CA LEU A 110 10.38 14.40 0.89
C LEU A 110 9.83 15.69 0.30
N GLY A 111 8.63 15.60 -0.23
CA GLY A 111 7.88 16.76 -0.69
C GLY A 111 6.39 16.48 -0.66
N SER A 112 5.63 17.57 -0.74
CA SER A 112 4.21 17.52 -1.10
C SER A 112 3.92 18.65 -2.08
N ALA A 113 3.13 18.37 -3.10
CA ALA A 113 2.56 19.36 -3.99
C ALA A 113 1.03 19.24 -3.97
N ALA A 114 0.32 20.25 -4.49
CA ALA A 114 -1.15 20.23 -4.56
C ALA A 114 -1.70 18.93 -5.19
N ASN A 115 -0.99 18.38 -6.17
CA ASN A 115 -1.39 17.16 -6.88
C ASN A 115 -0.74 15.89 -6.32
N PHE A 116 0.25 15.99 -5.43
CA PHE A 116 1.02 14.87 -4.89
C PHE A 116 1.16 15.02 -3.37
N PRO A 117 0.23 14.44 -2.57
CA PRO A 117 0.31 14.48 -1.11
C PRO A 117 1.60 13.89 -0.54
N LEU A 118 2.24 12.98 -1.29
CA LEU A 118 3.53 12.39 -0.93
C LEU A 118 4.43 12.27 -2.15
N SER A 119 5.57 12.96 -2.08
CA SER A 119 6.71 12.78 -2.97
C SER A 119 7.89 12.29 -2.15
N VAL A 120 8.59 11.27 -2.66
CA VAL A 120 9.77 10.68 -2.04
C VAL A 120 10.89 10.69 -3.06
N GLY A 121 12.06 11.17 -2.67
CA GLY A 121 13.24 11.20 -3.53
C GLY A 121 14.50 10.73 -2.83
N TYR A 122 15.45 10.25 -3.63
CA TYR A 122 16.78 9.84 -3.20
C TYR A 122 17.76 9.92 -4.37
N GLN A 123 19.05 9.96 -4.05
CA GLN A 123 20.08 10.03 -5.08
C GLN A 123 20.08 8.75 -5.91
N ASN A 124 20.17 8.90 -7.23
CA ASN A 124 20.49 7.80 -8.12
C ASN A 124 21.99 7.79 -8.46
N TYR A 125 22.56 6.61 -8.56
CA TYR A 125 23.94 6.39 -8.97
C TYR A 125 24.11 4.98 -9.54
N THR A 126 25.19 4.76 -10.28
CA THR A 126 25.54 3.44 -10.80
C THR A 126 26.73 2.84 -10.07
N GLU A 127 26.73 1.53 -9.96
CA GLU A 127 27.82 0.74 -9.37
C GLU A 127 28.03 -0.54 -10.18
N GLN A 128 29.25 -1.07 -10.15
CA GLN A 128 29.52 -2.38 -10.75
C GLN A 128 28.99 -3.46 -9.82
N VAL A 129 27.88 -4.09 -10.23
CA VAL A 129 27.20 -5.12 -9.43
C VAL A 129 27.93 -6.47 -9.47
N SER A 130 28.84 -6.65 -10.41
CA SER A 130 29.75 -7.79 -10.51
C SER A 130 31.04 -7.40 -11.21
N ALA A 131 32.11 -8.17 -10.99
CA ALA A 131 33.41 -7.92 -11.58
C ALA A 131 33.34 -7.93 -13.12
N GLY A 132 33.79 -6.86 -13.75
CA GLY A 132 33.77 -6.71 -15.21
C GLY A 132 32.41 -6.37 -15.82
N ALA A 133 31.35 -6.22 -15.02
CA ALA A 133 30.06 -5.75 -15.52
C ALA A 133 30.03 -4.22 -15.71
N THR A 134 29.20 -3.77 -16.64
CA THR A 134 28.88 -2.35 -16.79
C THR A 134 28.21 -1.84 -15.52
N ALA A 135 28.60 -0.65 -15.05
CA ALA A 135 27.98 -0.03 -13.90
C ALA A 135 26.49 0.23 -14.18
N GLN A 136 25.63 -0.21 -13.26
CA GLN A 136 24.18 -0.07 -13.35
C GLN A 136 23.64 0.46 -12.03
N SER A 137 22.48 1.09 -12.06
CA SER A 137 21.79 1.47 -10.83
C SER A 137 20.88 0.32 -10.38
N LEU A 138 20.83 0.12 -9.07
CA LEU A 138 19.91 -0.79 -8.40
C LEU A 138 18.72 -0.05 -7.76
N LEU A 139 18.57 1.23 -8.09
CA LEU A 139 17.62 2.16 -7.50
C LEU A 139 16.52 2.47 -8.52
N PHE A 140 15.28 2.26 -8.11
CA PHE A 140 14.11 2.39 -8.99
C PHE A 140 12.98 3.13 -8.28
N ASP A 141 12.19 3.88 -9.03
CA ASP A 141 10.98 4.53 -8.53
C ASP A 141 9.86 3.51 -8.21
N CYS A 142 8.69 4.03 -7.82
CA CYS A 142 7.54 3.20 -7.45
C CYS A 142 6.95 2.37 -8.61
N GLN A 143 7.37 2.60 -9.86
CA GLN A 143 7.00 1.80 -11.03
C GLN A 143 8.13 0.88 -11.50
N GLY A 144 9.27 0.85 -10.79
CA GLY A 144 10.44 0.08 -11.23
C GLY A 144 11.24 0.77 -12.34
N ARG A 145 11.09 2.09 -12.53
CA ARG A 145 11.76 2.86 -13.59
C ARG A 145 12.90 3.71 -13.01
N GLN A 146 13.75 4.18 -13.91
CA GLN A 146 14.90 5.03 -13.60
C GLN A 146 14.94 6.23 -14.57
N PRO A 147 14.02 7.21 -14.42
CA PRO A 147 13.87 8.31 -15.37
C PRO A 147 15.02 9.33 -15.35
N SER A 148 15.83 9.35 -14.29
CA SER A 148 16.97 10.26 -14.15
C SER A 148 18.21 9.51 -13.69
N ALA A 149 19.39 9.94 -14.16
CA ALA A 149 20.69 9.37 -13.77
C ALA A 149 21.16 9.81 -12.38
N THR A 150 20.56 10.84 -11.80
CA THR A 150 21.04 11.48 -10.56
C THR A 150 20.03 11.45 -9.42
N VAL A 151 18.74 11.27 -9.72
CA VAL A 151 17.67 11.27 -8.73
C VAL A 151 16.62 10.22 -9.10
N ILE A 152 16.19 9.45 -8.11
CA ILE A 152 14.94 8.69 -8.19
C ILE A 152 13.87 9.48 -7.46
N GLN A 153 12.71 9.63 -8.08
CA GLN A 153 11.57 10.31 -7.48
C GLN A 153 10.30 9.51 -7.72
N SER A 154 9.56 9.29 -6.64
CA SER A 154 8.29 8.59 -6.59
C SER A 154 7.22 9.51 -6.02
N ASN A 155 6.15 9.75 -6.77
CA ASN A 155 5.05 10.60 -6.33
C ASN A 155 3.77 9.77 -6.20
N PHE A 156 3.04 9.95 -5.11
CA PHE A 156 1.80 9.22 -4.83
C PHE A 156 0.62 10.19 -4.73
N ARG A 157 -0.49 9.84 -5.37
CA ARG A 157 -1.73 10.63 -5.35
C ARG A 157 -2.97 9.76 -5.50
N LEU A 158 -4.07 10.22 -4.93
CA LEU A 158 -5.39 9.66 -5.17
C LEU A 158 -6.03 10.38 -6.35
N VAL A 159 -6.46 9.62 -7.36
CA VAL A 159 -7.15 10.13 -8.55
C VAL A 159 -8.58 9.63 -8.56
N LYS A 160 -9.54 10.55 -8.44
CA LYS A 160 -10.97 10.26 -8.52
C LYS A 160 -11.55 10.90 -9.77
N ALA A 161 -12.53 10.23 -10.37
CA ALA A 161 -13.41 10.88 -11.33
C ALA A 161 -14.29 11.92 -10.62
N ASP A 162 -14.76 12.92 -11.35
CA ASP A 162 -15.62 13.97 -10.79
C ASP A 162 -16.89 13.36 -10.17
N GLY A 163 -17.13 13.67 -8.89
CA GLY A 163 -18.26 13.14 -8.12
C GLY A 163 -18.14 11.68 -7.67
N ALA A 164 -17.04 10.99 -7.97
CA ALA A 164 -16.83 9.62 -7.53
C ALA A 164 -16.47 9.55 -6.04
N ALA A 165 -17.07 8.60 -5.32
CA ALA A 165 -16.77 8.35 -3.91
C ALA A 165 -15.35 7.76 -3.73
N THR A 166 -14.95 6.89 -4.66
CA THR A 166 -13.65 6.20 -4.67
C THR A 166 -12.86 6.52 -5.94
N GLY A 167 -11.58 6.16 -5.94
CA GLY A 167 -10.73 6.24 -7.10
C GLY A 167 -9.48 5.37 -6.98
N ASP A 168 -8.47 5.71 -7.78
CA ASP A 168 -7.21 4.98 -7.86
C ASP A 168 -6.12 5.68 -7.05
N LEU A 169 -5.45 4.94 -6.16
CA LEU A 169 -4.16 5.40 -5.65
C LEU A 169 -3.10 5.12 -6.70
N ARG A 170 -2.49 6.18 -7.21
CA ARG A 170 -1.54 6.13 -8.32
C ARG A 170 -0.14 6.52 -7.88
N CYS A 171 0.83 5.93 -8.55
CA CYS A 171 2.24 6.26 -8.50
C CYS A 171 2.61 6.98 -9.80
N THR A 172 3.28 8.13 -9.70
CA THR A 172 3.77 8.91 -10.84
C THR A 172 5.28 9.03 -10.76
N SER A 173 5.96 8.59 -11.83
CA SER A 173 7.40 8.71 -11.99
C SER A 173 7.81 10.16 -12.27
N ALA A 174 9.09 10.47 -12.17
CA ALA A 174 9.62 11.80 -12.47
C ALA A 174 9.40 12.22 -13.95
N ASP A 175 9.26 11.24 -14.86
CA ASP A 175 8.98 11.48 -16.29
C ASP A 175 7.48 11.77 -16.58
N GLY A 176 6.63 11.79 -15.54
CA GLY A 176 5.20 12.03 -15.66
C GLY A 176 4.37 10.78 -15.97
N THR A 177 4.99 9.62 -16.24
CA THR A 177 4.29 8.36 -16.41
C THR A 177 3.56 7.99 -15.13
N GLU A 178 2.30 7.58 -15.24
CA GLU A 178 1.45 7.27 -14.08
C GLU A 178 0.86 5.86 -14.17
N GLN A 179 0.85 5.14 -13.04
CA GLN A 179 0.26 3.81 -12.91
C GLN A 179 -0.56 3.68 -11.63
N THR A 180 -1.65 2.90 -11.72
CA THR A 180 -2.48 2.55 -10.56
C THR A 180 -1.78 1.51 -9.69
N VAL A 181 -1.65 1.82 -8.40
CA VAL A 181 -1.11 0.90 -7.38
C VAL A 181 -2.24 0.04 -6.82
N ILE A 182 -3.35 0.67 -6.42
CA ILE A 182 -4.58 0.01 -5.96
C ILE A 182 -5.81 0.84 -6.35
N GLY A 183 -6.96 0.18 -6.45
CA GLY A 183 -8.25 0.81 -6.74
C GLY A 183 -9.13 0.94 -5.49
N ASN A 184 -10.32 1.52 -5.67
CA ASN A 184 -11.36 1.65 -4.64
C ASN A 184 -10.92 2.39 -3.37
N VAL A 185 -10.07 3.39 -3.55
CA VAL A 185 -9.57 4.22 -2.46
C VAL A 185 -10.53 5.40 -2.26
N ALA A 186 -11.15 5.47 -1.09
CA ALA A 186 -12.01 6.58 -0.69
C ALA A 186 -11.22 7.76 -0.13
N ASP A 187 -10.10 7.51 0.52
CA ASP A 187 -9.28 8.58 1.11
C ASP A 187 -7.81 8.16 1.14
N PHE A 188 -6.92 9.14 0.97
CA PHE A 188 -5.47 8.98 1.05
C PHE A 188 -4.88 10.19 1.75
N GLN A 189 -4.39 9.99 2.96
CA GLN A 189 -3.82 11.02 3.80
C GLN A 189 -2.39 10.67 4.20
N VAL A 190 -1.55 11.70 4.25
CA VAL A 190 -0.16 11.58 4.66
C VAL A 190 0.13 12.63 5.72
N ARG A 191 0.71 12.19 6.83
CA ARG A 191 1.11 13.04 7.95
C ARG A 191 2.56 12.78 8.30
N TYR A 192 3.21 13.78 8.87
CA TYR A 192 4.65 13.74 9.12
C TYR A 192 4.92 13.84 10.61
N GLN A 193 5.87 13.07 11.11
CA GLN A 193 6.31 13.15 12.49
C GLN A 193 7.57 14.00 12.57
N LEU A 194 7.50 15.13 13.27
CA LEU A 194 8.64 15.98 13.54
C LEU A 194 9.18 15.67 14.92
N GLN A 195 10.49 15.47 14.99
CA GLN A 195 11.20 15.43 16.24
C GLN A 195 11.55 16.85 16.68
N GLY A 196 11.25 17.15 17.93
CA GLY A 196 11.65 18.38 18.60
C GLY A 196 12.26 18.10 19.97
N THR A 197 12.62 19.17 20.66
CA THR A 197 13.11 19.15 22.03
C THR A 197 12.13 19.91 22.93
N GLY A 198 11.61 19.23 23.94
CA GLY A 198 10.76 19.79 24.99
C GLY A 198 11.57 20.42 26.12
N ALA A 199 10.86 20.93 27.13
CA ALA A 199 11.48 21.47 28.34
C ALA A 199 12.38 20.41 29.01
N GLY A 200 13.59 20.82 29.41
CA GLY A 200 14.58 19.91 30.02
C GLY A 200 15.30 18.97 29.03
N GLY A 201 15.18 19.18 27.71
CA GLY A 201 15.90 18.41 26.70
C GLY A 201 15.24 17.08 26.31
N ALA A 202 14.02 16.81 26.79
CA ALA A 202 13.28 15.61 26.42
C ALA A 202 12.92 15.63 24.92
N ALA A 203 13.15 14.52 24.22
CA ALA A 203 12.73 14.39 22.82
C ALA A 203 11.20 14.35 22.75
N THR A 204 10.62 15.22 21.91
CA THR A 204 9.18 15.22 21.62
C THR A 204 8.95 14.85 20.16
N VAL A 205 7.85 14.15 19.89
CA VAL A 205 7.42 13.84 18.53
C VAL A 205 6.02 14.40 18.35
N ARG A 206 5.84 15.23 17.31
CA ARG A 206 4.54 15.79 16.95
C ARG A 206 4.15 15.39 15.55
N LEU A 207 2.87 15.14 15.35
CA LEU A 207 2.31 14.74 14.06
C LEU A 207 1.73 15.99 13.37
N VAL A 208 2.23 16.31 12.18
CA VAL A 208 1.91 17.55 11.45
C VAL A 208 1.50 17.28 10.00
N ASP A 209 0.94 18.29 9.36
CA ASP A 209 0.62 18.28 7.93
C ASP A 209 1.85 18.54 7.05
N ALA A 210 1.67 18.37 5.74
CA ALA A 210 2.75 18.54 4.78
C ALA A 210 3.29 19.98 4.71
N ALA A 211 2.42 20.99 4.92
CA ALA A 211 2.82 22.40 4.91
C ALA A 211 3.76 22.74 6.08
N THR A 212 3.44 22.24 7.27
CA THR A 212 4.28 22.39 8.47
C THR A 212 5.58 21.58 8.34
N ALA A 213 5.51 20.37 7.77
CA ALA A 213 6.68 19.55 7.51
C ALA A 213 7.63 20.21 6.50
N ALA A 214 7.10 20.90 5.48
CA ALA A 214 7.89 21.55 4.44
C ALA A 214 8.85 22.63 4.97
N ALA A 215 8.48 23.30 6.06
CA ALA A 215 9.34 24.28 6.72
C ALA A 215 10.47 23.64 7.56
N ALA A 216 10.39 22.33 7.83
CA ALA A 216 11.28 21.64 8.76
C ALA A 216 11.58 20.20 8.32
N TRP A 217 11.73 19.96 7.01
CA TRP A 217 12.08 18.64 6.45
C TRP A 217 13.24 17.94 7.17
N PRO A 218 14.33 18.64 7.56
CA PRO A 218 15.43 18.01 8.30
C PRO A 218 15.04 17.44 9.67
N SER A 219 13.91 17.88 10.25
CA SER A 219 13.40 17.41 11.54
C SER A 219 12.32 16.32 11.40
N VAL A 220 11.97 15.93 10.18
CA VAL A 220 10.99 14.86 9.93
C VAL A 220 11.67 13.50 10.12
N VAL A 221 11.11 12.70 11.02
CA VAL A 221 11.68 11.40 11.43
C VAL A 221 10.86 10.21 10.96
N ALA A 222 9.57 10.41 10.68
CA ALA A 222 8.70 9.38 10.14
C ALA A 222 7.55 9.98 9.31
N VAL A 223 6.99 9.16 8.44
CA VAL A 223 5.83 9.47 7.61
C VAL A 223 4.72 8.47 7.95
N GLU A 224 3.57 8.98 8.38
CA GLU A 224 2.37 8.19 8.54
C GLU A 224 1.55 8.26 7.25
N VAL A 225 1.24 7.10 6.70
CA VAL A 225 0.38 6.95 5.52
C VAL A 225 -0.90 6.28 5.95
N CYS A 226 -2.03 6.88 5.60
CA CYS A 226 -3.35 6.33 5.82
C CYS A 226 -4.14 6.30 4.51
N PHE A 227 -4.79 5.18 4.21
CA PHE A 227 -5.78 5.12 3.15
C PHE A 227 -6.98 4.28 3.53
N GLU A 228 -8.12 4.62 2.94
CA GLU A 228 -9.40 3.96 3.13
C GLU A 228 -9.79 3.21 1.87
N LEU A 229 -10.04 1.91 2.01
CA LEU A 229 -10.57 1.05 0.96
C LEU A 229 -12.06 0.79 1.18
N VAL A 230 -12.79 0.77 0.07
CA VAL A 230 -14.22 0.43 0.04
C VAL A 230 -14.41 -0.87 -0.73
N GLY A 231 -15.16 -1.79 -0.12
CA GLY A 231 -15.52 -3.06 -0.73
C GLY A 231 -16.43 -2.91 -1.94
N GLU A 232 -16.40 -3.90 -2.83
CA GLU A 232 -17.28 -3.95 -3.99
C GLU A 232 -18.67 -4.52 -3.69
N ALA A 233 -18.73 -5.47 -2.75
CA ALA A 233 -19.97 -6.17 -2.45
C ALA A 233 -20.89 -5.27 -1.59
N PRO A 234 -22.16 -5.10 -1.97
CA PRO A 234 -23.13 -4.46 -1.09
C PRO A 234 -23.32 -5.34 0.15
N LEU A 235 -23.34 -4.72 1.32
CA LEU A 235 -23.54 -5.34 2.61
C LEU A 235 -24.48 -4.47 3.44
N ASP A 236 -25.45 -5.09 4.10
CA ASP A 236 -26.17 -4.42 5.18
C ASP A 236 -25.24 -4.30 6.38
N THR A 237 -24.79 -3.07 6.66
CA THR A 237 -23.86 -2.77 7.75
C THR A 237 -24.59 -2.59 9.09
N ALA A 238 -25.92 -2.75 9.14
CA ALA A 238 -26.73 -2.53 10.33
C ALA A 238 -26.47 -1.17 11.00
N SER A 239 -26.21 -0.13 10.19
CA SER A 239 -25.85 1.22 10.65
C SER A 239 -24.55 1.29 11.47
N ALA A 240 -23.63 0.35 11.23
CA ALA A 240 -22.29 0.38 11.82
C ALA A 240 -21.52 1.64 11.38
N SER A 241 -20.57 2.04 12.23
CA SER A 241 -19.64 3.13 11.98
C SER A 241 -18.20 2.63 12.00
N PHE A 242 -17.32 3.34 11.29
CA PHE A 242 -15.88 3.11 11.31
C PHE A 242 -15.13 4.43 11.57
N VAL A 243 -13.86 4.33 11.96
CA VAL A 243 -13.00 5.50 12.18
C VAL A 243 -12.17 5.75 10.91
N ASN A 244 -12.37 6.90 10.28
CA ASN A 244 -11.69 7.25 9.02
C ASN A 244 -10.23 7.70 9.23
N CYS A 245 -9.54 8.05 8.15
CA CYS A 245 -8.14 8.49 8.22
C CYS A 245 -7.94 9.77 9.06
N SER A 246 -8.95 10.64 9.13
CA SER A 246 -8.94 11.84 9.99
C SER A 246 -9.23 11.57 11.47
N GLY A 247 -9.58 10.32 11.84
CA GLY A 247 -9.94 9.97 13.22
C GLY A 247 -11.41 10.22 13.58
N ASN A 248 -12.26 10.51 12.59
CA ASN A 248 -13.68 10.76 12.81
C ASN A 248 -14.49 9.45 12.68
N SER A 249 -15.52 9.30 13.51
CA SER A 249 -16.50 8.21 13.37
C SER A 249 -17.48 8.54 12.24
N VAL A 250 -17.53 7.70 11.22
CA VAL A 250 -18.36 7.86 10.01
C VAL A 250 -19.22 6.61 9.80
N ALA A 251 -20.46 6.79 9.31
CA ALA A 251 -21.33 5.67 8.98
C ALA A 251 -20.75 4.85 7.81
N MET A 252 -20.81 3.53 7.92
CA MET A 252 -20.24 2.60 6.95
C MET A 252 -21.10 2.48 5.66
N GLY A 253 -22.33 3.01 5.65
CA GLY A 253 -23.20 2.95 4.49
C GLY A 253 -23.59 1.51 4.13
N GLN A 254 -23.55 1.15 2.84
CA GLN A 254 -23.95 -0.18 2.35
C GLN A 254 -22.77 -1.02 1.85
N ARG A 255 -21.53 -0.69 2.22
CA ARG A 255 -20.32 -1.38 1.76
C ARG A 255 -19.36 -1.50 2.92
N VAL A 256 -18.43 -2.45 2.87
CA VAL A 256 -17.40 -2.55 3.90
C VAL A 256 -16.36 -1.45 3.68
N HIS A 257 -15.96 -0.77 4.76
CA HIS A 257 -14.85 0.18 4.76
C HIS A 257 -13.70 -0.38 5.60
N MET A 258 -12.48 -0.33 5.06
CA MET A 258 -11.27 -0.72 5.77
C MET A 258 -10.23 0.40 5.70
N VAL A 259 -9.76 0.82 6.87
CA VAL A 259 -8.74 1.87 6.99
C VAL A 259 -7.41 1.24 7.35
N PHE A 260 -6.40 1.49 6.54
CA PHE A 260 -5.04 1.02 6.75
C PHE A 260 -4.15 2.21 7.07
N ARG A 261 -3.45 2.12 8.20
CA ARG A 261 -2.50 3.14 8.65
C ARG A 261 -1.16 2.48 8.95
N ASN A 262 -0.08 3.05 8.43
CA ASN A 262 1.26 2.61 8.74
C ASN A 262 2.22 3.80 8.87
N THR A 263 3.15 3.70 9.79
CA THR A 263 4.17 4.72 10.03
C THR A 263 5.52 4.20 9.58
N PHE A 264 6.15 4.89 8.64
CA PHE A 264 7.46 4.55 8.11
C PHE A 264 8.51 5.50 8.69
N GLN A 265 9.44 4.96 9.45
CA GLN A 265 10.59 5.73 9.92
C GLN A 265 11.55 6.01 8.76
N LEU A 266 12.06 7.23 8.69
CA LEU A 266 13.05 7.63 7.69
C LEU A 266 14.45 7.26 8.16
N ARG A 267 15.26 6.68 7.26
CA ARG A 267 16.63 6.27 7.57
C ARG A 267 17.62 7.42 7.62
N THR A 268 17.28 8.57 7.06
CA THR A 268 18.15 9.75 6.97
C THR A 268 18.32 10.49 8.30
N GLN A 269 18.08 9.81 9.42
CA GLN A 269 18.48 10.21 10.77
C GLN A 269 20.00 10.38 10.83
N GLY A 270 20.42 11.60 10.48
CA GLY A 270 21.77 12.09 10.57
C GLY A 270 21.76 13.57 10.90
N VAL A 271 20.94 13.93 11.91
CA VAL A 271 20.98 15.19 12.67
C VAL A 271 20.72 16.45 11.84
N ALA A 272 19.79 17.30 12.29
CA ALA A 272 19.77 18.68 11.85
C ALA A 272 21.15 19.29 12.19
N ARG A 273 21.95 19.59 11.16
CA ARG A 273 23.03 20.56 11.33
C ARG A 273 22.43 21.94 11.45
#